data_AF-T1B3B7-F1
#
_entry.id   AF-T1B3B7-F1
#
_cell.length_a   1.000
_cell.length_b   1.000
_cell.length_c   1.000
_cell.angle_alpha   90.00
_cell.angle_beta   90.00
_cell.angle_gamma   90.00
#
_symmetry.space_group_name_H-M   'P 1'
#
loop_
_entity.id
_entity.type
_entity.pdbx_description
1 polymer ?
#
loop_
_entity_poly.entity_id
_entity_poly.type
_entity_poly.pdbx_seq_one_letter_code
_entity_poly.pdbx_strand_id
1 'polypeptide(L)'
;PSGDADRESITKMGTNDLGKTIKPVKVEEDTKRLFGKNSKVFRIYMETPSDIPKFSSYMMKYGKCYEYDIPFSRRYGIDKDVTPLHTYSFKASKTPEYLRLEEMRFLNEMNDLSLNTLWFDIEVYNPLEVPRENVDPIIMLSYKYISRGKGGGRRIDFQED
;
A
#
# COMPACT_ATOMS: atom_id res chain seq x y z
N PRO A 1 -0.79 -33.89 -16.60
CA PRO A 1 0.67 -34.08 -16.50
C PRO A 1 1.18 -33.47 -15.19
N SER A 2 1.19 -34.29 -14.15
CA SER A 2 1.69 -33.98 -12.80
C SER A 2 3.21 -34.09 -12.80
N GLY A 3 3.90 -33.03 -13.25
CA GLY A 3 5.27 -32.81 -12.84
C GLY A 3 5.21 -32.14 -11.49
N ASP A 4 5.68 -32.80 -10.43
CA ASP A 4 5.88 -32.15 -9.14
C ASP A 4 6.83 -30.97 -9.36
N ALA A 5 6.30 -29.75 -9.38
CA ALA A 5 7.11 -28.56 -9.51
C ALA A 5 7.95 -28.45 -8.22
N ASP A 6 9.25 -28.60 -8.35
CA ASP A 6 10.19 -28.39 -7.25
C ASP A 6 10.60 -26.90 -7.15
N ARG A 7 11.20 -26.55 -6.00
CA ARG A 7 11.66 -25.19 -5.71
C ARG A 7 12.61 -24.65 -6.80
N GLU A 8 13.52 -25.48 -7.30
CA GLU A 8 14.51 -25.06 -8.29
C GLU A 8 13.86 -24.71 -9.63
N SER A 9 12.89 -25.52 -10.05
CA SER A 9 12.11 -25.29 -11.26
C SER A 9 11.37 -23.96 -11.17
N ILE A 10 10.66 -23.69 -10.07
CA ILE A 10 9.90 -22.45 -9.87
C ILE A 10 10.84 -21.23 -9.85
N THR A 11 12.01 -21.34 -9.23
CA THR A 11 13.00 -20.24 -9.15
C THR A 11 13.51 -19.83 -10.54
N LYS A 12 13.59 -20.77 -11.49
CA LYS A 12 14.02 -20.53 -12.87
C LYS A 12 12.88 -20.06 -13.79
N MET A 13 11.62 -20.12 -13.33
CA MET A 13 10.48 -19.66 -14.13
C MET A 13 10.48 -18.12 -14.25
N GLY A 14 10.05 -17.65 -15.41
CA GLY A 14 9.85 -16.23 -15.66
C GLY A 14 8.77 -16.01 -16.72
N THR A 15 8.18 -14.83 -16.71
CA THR A 15 7.25 -14.38 -17.75
C THR A 15 7.70 -13.02 -18.26
N ASN A 16 7.42 -12.72 -19.52
CA ASN A 16 7.67 -11.40 -20.08
C ASN A 16 6.43 -10.53 -19.94
N ASP A 17 6.65 -9.27 -19.57
CA ASP A 17 5.63 -8.25 -19.49
C ASP A 17 6.21 -6.94 -20.04
N LEU A 18 5.66 -6.43 -21.15
CA LEU A 18 6.10 -5.20 -21.81
C LEU A 18 7.63 -5.08 -21.99
N GLY A 19 8.29 -6.19 -22.34
CA GLY A 19 9.75 -6.25 -22.56
C GLY A 19 10.58 -6.44 -21.29
N LYS A 20 9.97 -6.44 -20.10
CA LYS A 20 10.63 -6.78 -18.83
C LYS A 20 10.40 -8.25 -18.50
N THR A 21 11.48 -8.99 -18.24
CA THR A 21 11.38 -10.34 -17.68
C THR A 21 11.11 -10.26 -16.18
N ILE A 22 9.96 -10.82 -15.77
CA ILE A 22 9.52 -10.95 -14.39
C ILE A 22 9.87 -12.35 -13.90
N LYS A 23 10.60 -12.44 -12.78
CA LYS A 23 11.00 -13.70 -12.14
C LYS A 23 10.99 -13.57 -10.62
N PRO A 24 10.86 -14.69 -9.88
CA PRO A 24 11.01 -14.69 -8.43
C PRO A 24 12.42 -14.24 -8.02
N VAL A 25 12.51 -13.50 -6.91
CA VAL A 25 13.79 -13.22 -6.24
C VAL A 25 14.12 -14.26 -5.18
N LYS A 26 13.08 -14.93 -4.65
CA LYS A 26 13.22 -15.98 -3.65
C LYS A 26 12.02 -16.91 -3.72
N VAL A 27 12.26 -18.20 -3.52
CA VAL A 27 11.22 -19.22 -3.35
C VAL A 27 11.57 -20.05 -2.12
N GLU A 28 10.60 -20.24 -1.23
CA GLU A 28 10.72 -21.05 -0.02
C GLU A 28 9.64 -22.13 0.00
N GLU A 29 10.00 -23.33 0.47
CA GLU A 29 9.01 -24.33 0.86
C GLU A 29 8.47 -24.00 2.24
N ASP A 30 7.15 -24.07 2.40
CA ASP A 30 6.47 -23.75 3.65
C ASP A 30 5.30 -24.71 3.86
N THR A 31 4.82 -24.81 5.10
CA THR A 31 3.59 -25.54 5.42
C THR A 31 2.56 -24.55 5.92
N LYS A 32 1.44 -24.43 5.20
CA LYS A 32 0.32 -23.55 5.56
C LYS A 32 -0.94 -24.34 5.81
N ARG A 33 -1.80 -23.80 6.67
CA ARG A 33 -3.12 -24.37 6.94
C ARG A 33 -4.11 -23.83 5.92
N LEU A 34 -4.46 -24.65 4.93
CA LEU A 34 -5.48 -24.34 3.92
C LEU A 34 -6.76 -25.10 4.27
N PHE A 35 -7.87 -24.39 4.49
CA PHE A 35 -9.17 -24.98 4.86
C PHE A 35 -9.08 -26.00 6.01
N GLY A 36 -8.29 -25.67 7.04
CA GLY A 36 -8.08 -26.51 8.22
C GLY A 36 -7.06 -27.65 8.05
N LYS A 37 -6.53 -27.88 6.83
CA LYS A 37 -5.54 -28.93 6.55
C LYS A 37 -4.14 -28.36 6.33
N ASN A 38 -3.12 -28.98 6.90
CA ASN A 38 -1.73 -28.64 6.60
C ASN A 38 -1.41 -29.04 5.16
N SER A 39 -0.96 -28.08 4.36
CA SER A 39 -0.62 -28.24 2.95
C SER A 39 0.79 -27.72 2.73
N LYS A 40 1.61 -28.48 1.99
CA LYS A 40 2.89 -28.00 1.49
C LYS A 40 2.63 -26.95 0.42
N VAL A 41 3.28 -25.80 0.53
CA VAL A 41 3.14 -24.68 -0.40
C VAL A 41 4.50 -24.08 -0.70
N PHE A 42 4.58 -23.33 -1.81
CA PHE A 42 5.74 -22.51 -2.13
C PHE A 42 5.41 -21.05 -1.85
N ARG A 43 6.24 -20.41 -1.01
CA ARG A 43 6.20 -18.96 -0.81
C ARG A 43 7.14 -18.31 -1.81
N ILE A 44 6.57 -17.54 -2.74
CA ILE A 44 7.29 -16.91 -3.84
C ILE A 44 7.38 -15.41 -3.55
N TYR A 45 8.59 -14.86 -3.60
CA TYR A 45 8.86 -13.44 -3.41
C TYR A 45 9.22 -12.81 -4.75
N MET A 46 8.67 -11.63 -4.99
CA MET A 46 8.93 -10.81 -6.17
C MET A 46 9.65 -9.53 -5.74
N GLU A 47 10.42 -8.94 -6.63
CA GLU A 47 11.13 -7.67 -6.37
C GLU A 47 10.14 -6.50 -6.21
N THR A 48 9.14 -6.43 -7.09
CA THR A 48 8.20 -5.30 -7.15
C THR A 48 6.76 -5.77 -6.94
N PRO A 49 5.93 -5.08 -6.13
CA PRO A 49 4.54 -5.47 -5.90
C PRO A 49 3.69 -5.58 -7.18
N SER A 50 3.93 -4.73 -8.18
CA SER A 50 3.23 -4.75 -9.47
C SER A 50 3.46 -6.03 -10.28
N ASP A 51 4.55 -6.74 -10.00
CA ASP A 51 4.92 -7.97 -10.71
C ASP A 51 4.15 -9.19 -10.15
N ILE A 52 3.62 -9.08 -8.92
CA ILE A 52 2.96 -10.20 -8.21
C ILE A 52 1.70 -10.68 -8.94
N PRO A 53 0.72 -9.83 -9.34
CA PRO A 53 -0.48 -10.31 -10.03
C PRO A 53 -0.20 -10.90 -11.41
N LYS A 54 0.83 -10.38 -12.09
CA LYS A 54 1.26 -10.86 -13.42
C LYS A 54 1.90 -12.23 -13.32
N PHE A 55 2.81 -12.39 -12.37
CA PHE A 55 3.47 -13.66 -12.12
C PHE A 55 2.51 -14.71 -11.56
N SER A 56 1.56 -14.33 -10.69
CA SER A 56 0.53 -15.27 -10.20
C SER A 56 -0.35 -15.77 -11.34
N SER A 57 -0.79 -14.89 -12.26
CA SER A 57 -1.55 -15.28 -13.46
C SER A 57 -0.78 -16.29 -14.31
N TYR A 58 0.52 -16.09 -14.48
CA TYR A 58 1.40 -17.07 -15.14
C TYR A 58 1.46 -18.40 -14.36
N MET A 59 1.53 -18.37 -13.03
CA MET A 59 1.64 -19.55 -12.17
C MET A 59 0.34 -20.34 -12.02
N MET A 60 -0.82 -19.74 -12.29
CA MET A 60 -2.13 -20.41 -12.19
C MET A 60 -2.25 -21.66 -13.07
N LYS A 61 -1.46 -21.75 -14.15
CA LYS A 61 -1.39 -22.95 -15.02
C LYS A 61 -0.70 -24.15 -14.36
N TYR A 62 0.06 -23.94 -13.29
CA TYR A 62 0.78 -24.99 -12.56
C TYR A 62 0.15 -25.32 -11.20
N GLY A 63 -0.73 -24.45 -10.69
CA GLY A 63 -1.38 -24.68 -9.40
C GLY A 63 -2.19 -23.47 -8.94
N LYS A 64 -2.83 -23.59 -7.78
CA LYS A 64 -3.60 -22.48 -7.19
C LYS A 64 -2.65 -21.49 -6.51
N CYS A 65 -2.79 -20.21 -6.85
CA CYS A 65 -2.11 -19.11 -6.16
C CYS A 65 -3.03 -18.50 -5.11
N TYR A 66 -2.47 -18.14 -3.95
CA TYR A 66 -3.16 -17.49 -2.84
C TYR A 66 -2.43 -16.21 -2.44
N GLU A 67 -3.14 -15.30 -1.78
CA GLU A 67 -2.58 -14.04 -1.20
C GLU A 67 -1.81 -13.13 -2.18
N TYR A 68 -1.96 -13.32 -3.50
CA TYR A 68 -1.27 -12.53 -4.53
C TYR A 68 -1.87 -11.15 -4.75
N ASP A 69 -3.09 -10.91 -4.28
CA ASP A 69 -3.84 -9.66 -4.45
C ASP A 69 -4.02 -8.91 -3.12
N ILE A 70 -2.99 -8.95 -2.28
CA ILE A 70 -2.92 -8.13 -1.07
C ILE A 70 -2.03 -6.92 -1.40
N PRO A 71 -2.56 -5.68 -1.33
CA PRO A 71 -1.76 -4.48 -1.53
C PRO A 71 -0.53 -4.46 -0.60
N PHE A 72 0.62 -4.02 -1.12
CA PHE A 72 1.89 -4.05 -0.38
C PHE A 72 1.79 -3.37 1.00
N SER A 73 1.12 -2.22 1.09
CA SER A 73 0.92 -1.51 2.36
C SER A 73 0.16 -2.35 3.39
N ARG A 74 -0.87 -3.09 2.96
CA ARG A 74 -1.61 -4.01 3.84
C ARG A 74 -0.76 -5.22 4.23
N ARG A 75 -0.05 -5.83 3.27
CA ARG A 75 0.83 -6.97 3.55
C ARG A 75 1.93 -6.60 4.53
N TYR A 76 2.57 -5.44 4.35
CA TYR A 76 3.55 -4.90 5.27
C TYR A 76 2.95 -4.71 6.66
N GLY A 77 1.75 -4.11 6.75
CA GLY A 77 1.04 -3.94 8.01
C GLY A 77 0.80 -5.26 8.75
N ILE A 78 0.33 -6.29 8.05
CA ILE A 78 0.13 -7.64 8.60
C ILE A 78 1.46 -8.26 9.05
N ASP A 79 2.48 -8.22 8.20
CA ASP A 79 3.78 -8.86 8.48
C ASP A 79 4.56 -8.21 9.61
N LYS A 80 4.35 -6.90 9.82
CA LYS A 80 5.05 -6.11 10.84
C LYS A 80 4.18 -5.78 12.05
N ASP A 81 2.97 -6.33 12.12
CA ASP A 81 1.98 -6.03 13.16
C ASP A 81 1.74 -4.52 13.35
N VAL A 82 1.69 -3.81 12.22
CA VAL A 82 1.43 -2.37 12.18
C VAL A 82 -0.06 -2.13 11.99
N THR A 83 -0.68 -1.59 13.02
CA THR A 83 -2.08 -1.24 13.07
C THR A 83 -2.23 0.29 13.01
N PRO A 84 -3.07 0.83 12.10
CA PRO A 84 -3.33 2.26 12.03
C PRO A 84 -3.87 2.83 13.35
N LEU A 85 -3.71 4.14 13.57
CA LEU A 85 -4.27 4.87 14.71
C LEU A 85 -3.80 4.37 16.10
N HIS A 86 -2.60 3.77 16.16
CA HIS A 86 -1.96 3.39 17.40
C HIS A 86 -0.66 4.18 17.62
N THR A 87 -0.21 4.22 18.88
CA THR A 87 1.05 4.88 19.24
C THR A 87 2.22 3.92 19.03
N TYR A 88 3.29 4.42 18.42
CA TYR A 88 4.52 3.68 18.21
C TYR A 88 5.73 4.51 18.63
N SER A 89 6.74 3.84 19.18
CA SER A 89 8.08 4.39 19.39
C SER A 89 8.98 3.96 18.25
N PHE A 90 9.81 4.87 17.78
CA PHE A 90 10.67 4.65 16.63
C PHE A 90 12.10 5.09 16.93
N LYS A 91 13.07 4.31 16.46
CA LYS A 91 14.45 4.75 16.30
C LYS A 91 14.69 5.03 14.83
N ALA A 92 15.18 6.22 14.51
CA ALA A 92 15.46 6.62 13.14
C ALA A 92 16.77 7.39 13.05
N SER A 93 17.52 7.18 11.97
CA SER A 93 18.66 8.00 11.59
C SER A 93 18.24 9.05 10.56
N LYS A 94 18.83 10.25 10.67
CA LYS A 94 18.58 11.33 9.73
C LYS A 94 19.43 11.13 8.49
N THR A 95 18.80 11.10 7.32
CA THR A 95 19.47 11.27 6.03
C THR A 95 19.21 12.70 5.51
N PRO A 96 19.89 13.17 4.46
CA PRO A 96 19.62 14.49 3.88
C PRO A 96 18.16 14.67 3.42
N GLU A 97 17.52 13.61 2.92
CA GLU A 97 16.20 13.68 2.29
C GLU A 97 15.06 13.15 3.16
N TYR A 98 15.33 12.17 4.03
CA TYR A 98 14.32 11.50 4.83
C TYR A 98 14.84 10.96 6.17
N LEU A 99 13.92 10.54 7.04
CA LEU A 99 14.26 9.77 8.24
C LEU A 99 14.29 8.28 7.88
N ARG A 100 15.43 7.63 8.05
CA ARG A 100 15.57 6.19 7.87
C ARG A 100 15.16 5.49 9.16
N LEU A 101 14.08 4.72 9.11
CA LEU A 101 13.61 3.94 10.23
C LEU A 101 14.53 2.73 10.49
N GLU A 102 14.96 2.56 11.74
CA GLU A 102 15.82 1.46 12.18
C GLU A 102 15.05 0.46 13.05
N GLU A 103 14.26 0.97 13.99
CA GLU A 103 13.43 0.16 14.89
C GLU A 103 12.04 0.79 15.06
N MET A 104 11.04 -0.06 15.23
CA MET A 104 9.65 0.32 15.52
C MET A 104 9.10 -0.56 16.63
N ARG A 105 8.45 0.04 17.62
CA ARG A 105 7.85 -0.66 18.76
C ARG A 105 6.44 -0.15 19.01
N PHE A 106 5.49 -1.06 19.11
CA PHE A 106 4.12 -0.76 19.52
C PHE A 106 4.10 -0.27 20.97
N LEU A 107 3.36 0.81 21.24
CA LEU A 107 3.08 1.28 22.59
C LEU A 107 1.61 1.03 22.89
N ASN A 108 1.32 0.29 23.95
CA ASN A 108 -0.06 -0.05 24.36
C ASN A 108 -0.81 1.12 25.03
N GLU A 109 -0.32 2.34 24.84
CA GLU A 109 -0.91 3.57 25.34
C GLU A 109 -1.51 4.33 24.17
N MET A 110 -2.82 4.54 24.19
CA MET A 110 -3.45 5.49 23.27
C MET A 110 -3.26 6.89 23.84
N ASN A 111 -2.33 7.64 23.28
CA ASN A 111 -2.25 9.08 23.54
C ASN A 111 -3.46 9.76 22.91
N ASP A 112 -3.97 10.81 23.55
CA ASP A 112 -5.02 11.65 22.97
C ASP A 112 -4.50 12.27 21.67
N LEU A 113 -5.03 11.79 20.54
CA LEU A 113 -4.57 12.17 19.22
C LEU A 113 -5.30 13.44 18.79
N SER A 114 -4.67 14.59 19.04
CA SER A 114 -5.22 15.86 18.60
C SER A 114 -4.84 16.15 17.13
N LEU A 115 -5.75 15.79 16.22
CA LEU A 115 -5.61 16.08 14.79
C LEU A 115 -6.24 17.42 14.41
N ASN A 116 -5.64 18.09 13.43
CA ASN A 116 -6.29 19.21 12.76
C ASN A 116 -7.33 18.67 11.76
N THR A 117 -8.44 19.38 11.59
CA THR A 117 -9.53 18.96 10.71
C THR A 117 -9.90 20.09 9.76
N LEU A 118 -9.99 19.78 8.47
CA LEU A 118 -10.46 20.68 7.41
C LEU A 118 -11.72 20.08 6.79
N TRP A 119 -12.80 20.85 6.79
CA TRP A 119 -13.98 20.62 5.96
C TRP A 119 -13.95 21.64 4.84
N PHE A 120 -14.28 21.24 3.62
CA PHE A 120 -14.43 22.15 2.50
C PHE A 120 -15.55 21.68 1.59
N ASP A 121 -16.10 22.62 0.84
CA ASP A 121 -17.17 22.41 -0.13
C ASP A 121 -16.98 23.36 -1.31
N ILE A 122 -17.43 22.98 -2.50
CA ILE A 122 -17.23 23.75 -3.74
C ILE A 122 -18.53 23.91 -4.51
N GLU A 123 -18.66 25.02 -5.22
CA GLU A 123 -19.74 25.26 -6.17
C GLU A 123 -19.17 25.49 -7.57
N VAL A 124 -19.81 24.91 -8.57
CA VAL A 124 -19.34 24.92 -9.97
C VAL A 124 -20.38 25.58 -10.86
N TYR A 125 -19.94 26.48 -11.74
CA TYR A 125 -20.82 27.03 -12.78
C TYR A 125 -21.09 25.97 -13.83
N ASN A 126 -22.24 25.31 -13.71
CA ASN A 126 -22.58 24.15 -14.51
C ASN A 126 -23.90 24.37 -15.28
N PRO A 127 -23.83 25.02 -16.46
CA PRO A 127 -25.01 25.36 -17.24
C PRO A 127 -25.69 24.15 -17.90
N LEU A 128 -25.04 22.99 -17.94
CA LEU A 128 -25.55 21.75 -18.55
C LEU A 128 -25.92 20.68 -17.51
N GLU A 129 -26.16 21.09 -16.26
CA GLU A 129 -26.55 20.24 -15.11
C GLU A 129 -25.52 19.21 -14.63
N VAL A 130 -24.61 18.73 -15.47
CA VAL A 130 -23.47 17.89 -15.07
C VAL A 130 -22.16 18.66 -15.28
N PRO A 131 -21.37 18.89 -14.22
CA PRO A 131 -20.16 19.70 -14.34
C PRO A 131 -19.15 19.03 -15.27
N ARG A 132 -18.48 19.83 -16.10
CA ARG A 132 -17.40 19.40 -16.97
C ARG A 132 -16.12 20.07 -16.53
N GLU A 133 -15.21 19.30 -15.94
CA GLU A 133 -14.00 19.78 -15.27
C GLU A 133 -13.07 20.62 -16.16
N ASN A 134 -13.15 20.44 -17.49
CA ASN A 134 -12.31 21.14 -18.46
C ASN A 134 -12.88 22.50 -18.92
N VAL A 135 -14.13 22.83 -18.62
CA VAL A 135 -14.80 24.02 -19.16
C VAL A 135 -15.66 24.77 -18.14
N ASP A 136 -16.20 24.08 -17.13
CA ASP A 136 -17.10 24.65 -16.14
C ASP A 136 -16.28 25.07 -14.90
N PRO A 137 -16.14 26.38 -14.62
CA PRO A 137 -15.24 26.85 -13.55
C PRO A 137 -15.84 26.62 -12.17
N ILE A 138 -14.95 26.35 -11.19
CA ILE A 138 -15.29 26.46 -9.76
C ILE A 138 -15.53 27.96 -9.48
N ILE A 139 -16.71 28.28 -8.98
CA ILE A 139 -17.12 29.67 -8.69
C ILE A 139 -17.10 29.99 -7.20
N MET A 140 -17.12 28.98 -6.34
CA MET A 140 -17.03 29.16 -4.89
C MET A 140 -16.28 28.00 -4.26
N LEU A 141 -15.50 28.31 -3.22
CA LEU A 141 -14.95 27.34 -2.30
C LEU A 141 -15.23 27.85 -0.88
N SER A 142 -15.89 27.02 -0.08
CA SER A 142 -16.08 27.27 1.35
C SER A 142 -15.25 26.27 2.15
N TYR A 143 -14.76 26.68 3.32
CA TYR A 143 -14.03 25.77 4.19
C TYR A 143 -14.18 26.13 5.67
N LYS A 144 -14.02 25.13 6.53
CA LYS A 144 -13.91 25.27 7.98
C LYS A 144 -12.69 24.50 8.45
N TYR A 145 -11.82 25.18 9.19
CA TYR A 145 -10.62 24.58 9.75
C TYR A 145 -10.67 24.60 11.28
N ILE A 146 -10.37 23.47 11.91
CA ILE A 146 -10.24 23.34 13.35
C ILE A 146 -8.83 22.82 13.67
N SER A 147 -8.05 23.64 14.36
CA SER A 147 -6.73 23.27 14.87
C SER A 147 -6.85 22.69 16.27
N ARG A 148 -6.50 21.41 16.45
CA ARG A 148 -6.37 20.76 17.77
C ARG A 148 -4.96 20.22 18.02
N GLY A 149 -4.20 19.96 16.96
CA GLY A 149 -2.86 19.41 16.99
C GLY A 149 -1.75 20.46 17.01
N LYS A 150 -0.51 20.00 17.24
CA LYS A 150 0.69 20.84 17.13
C LYS A 150 0.89 21.26 15.65
N GLY A 151 1.08 22.57 15.41
CA GLY A 151 1.41 23.10 14.08
C GLY A 151 0.25 23.70 13.28
N GLY A 152 -0.97 23.80 13.83
CA GLY A 152 -2.13 24.34 13.11
C GLY A 152 -2.20 25.86 12.93
N GLY A 153 -1.10 26.58 13.21
CA GLY A 153 -0.99 28.03 12.97
C GLY A 153 -0.52 28.41 11.56
N ARG A 154 -0.22 27.46 10.67
CA ARG A 154 0.09 27.76 9.28
C ARG A 154 -1.21 28.06 8.53
N ARG A 155 -1.57 29.34 8.50
CA ARG A 155 -2.57 29.88 7.58
C ARG A 155 -2.06 29.66 6.15
N ILE A 156 -2.91 29.09 5.30
CA ILE A 156 -2.75 29.22 3.86
C ILE A 156 -3.45 30.53 3.54
N ASP A 157 -2.67 31.61 3.45
CA ASP A 157 -3.19 32.87 2.96
C ASP A 157 -3.26 32.78 1.43
N PHE A 158 -4.44 33.05 0.87
CA PHE A 158 -4.59 33.20 -0.57
C PHE A 158 -3.79 34.44 -0.98
N GLN A 159 -2.71 34.23 -1.74
CA GLN A 159 -2.01 35.33 -2.42
C GLN A 159 -2.64 35.47 -3.80
N GLU A 160 -3.25 36.62 -4.05
CA GLU A 160 -3.48 37.08 -5.42
C GLU A 160 -2.11 37.45 -6.00
N ASP A 161 -1.76 36.87 -7.16
CA ASP A 161 -0.62 37.30 -7.98
C ASP A 161 -0.83 38.72 -8.53
#